data_AF-A0A3D1EZ25-F1
#
_entry.id   AF-A0A3D1EZ25-F1
#
_cell.length_a   1.000
_cell.length_b   1.000
_cell.length_c   1.000
_cell.angle_alpha   90.00
_cell.angle_beta   90.00
_cell.angle_gamma   90.00
#
_symmetry.space_group_name_H-M   'P 1'
#
loop_
_entity.id
_entity.type
_entity.pdbx_description
1 polymer ?
#
loop_
_entity_poly.entity_id
_entity_poly.type
_entity_poly.pdbx_seq_one_letter_code
_entity_poly.pdbx_strand_id
1 'polypeptide(L)'
;ATGQADETFDRMMKFQLERAFGYYEESESLESKLTSDCQSTCWAMMRIYRGLLEKIADNPRRVLNERVRLTKFQKTAIAMRAKFRKPQ
;
A
#
# COMPACT_ATOMS: atom_id res chain seq x y z
N ALA A 1 14.02 20.35 -11.52
CA ALA A 1 14.57 20.12 -10.18
C ALA A 1 14.61 18.61 -9.95
N THR A 2 15.79 18.01 -9.99
CA THR A 2 16.00 16.62 -9.56
C THR A 2 15.87 16.60 -8.04
N GLY A 3 14.96 15.80 -7.49
CA GLY A 3 14.85 15.67 -6.04
C GLY A 3 16.16 15.12 -5.47
N GLN A 4 16.72 15.79 -4.47
CA GLN A 4 17.95 15.34 -3.80
C GLN A 4 17.61 14.36 -2.69
N ALA A 5 18.30 13.22 -2.67
CA ALA A 5 18.21 12.24 -1.60
C ALA A 5 19.09 12.69 -0.42
N ASP A 6 18.67 13.75 0.27
CA ASP A 6 19.33 14.30 1.44
C ASP A 6 18.62 13.89 2.75
N GLU A 7 19.18 14.29 3.89
CA GLU A 7 18.59 13.97 5.20
C GLU A 7 17.21 14.61 5.41
N THR A 8 16.94 15.74 4.76
CA THR A 8 15.63 16.41 4.84
C THR A 8 14.58 15.58 4.13
N PHE A 9 14.92 15.04 2.96
CA PHE A 9 14.10 14.08 2.23
C PHE A 9 13.84 12.83 3.07
N ASP A 10 14.85 12.27 3.74
CA ASP A 10 14.67 11.09 4.59
C ASP A 10 13.72 11.36 5.77
N ARG A 11 13.87 12.51 6.44
CA ARG A 11 12.96 12.94 7.53
C ARG A 11 11.53 13.10 7.02
N MET A 12 11.37 13.75 5.86
CA MET A 12 10.07 13.88 5.21
C MET A 12 9.47 12.51 4.89
N MET A 13 10.25 11.61 4.26
CA MET A 13 9.77 10.27 3.91
C MET A 13 9.37 9.48 5.14
N LYS A 14 10.14 9.54 6.23
CA LYS A 14 9.77 8.89 7.50
C LYS A 14 8.41 9.38 8.01
N PHE A 15 8.21 10.70 8.08
CA PHE A 15 6.93 11.29 8.49
C PHE A 15 5.77 10.84 7.59
N GLN A 16 5.97 10.83 6.28
CA GLN A 16 4.92 10.43 5.34
C GLN A 16 4.61 8.93 5.42
N LEU A 17 5.62 8.08 5.63
CA LEU A 17 5.44 6.64 5.83
C LEU A 17 4.64 6.37 7.10
N GLU A 18 5.02 6.97 8.22
CA GLU A 18 4.30 6.84 9.51
C GLU A 18 2.83 7.26 9.37
N ARG A 19 2.57 8.43 8.76
CA ARG A 19 1.21 8.91 8.50
C ARG A 19 0.42 7.95 7.61
N ALA A 20 1.02 7.48 6.52
CA ALA A 20 0.34 6.59 5.59
C ALA A 20 0.01 5.23 6.22
N PHE A 21 0.93 4.65 7.00
CA PHE A 21 0.66 3.42 7.76
C PHE A 21 -0.44 3.63 8.80
N GLY A 22 -0.45 4.78 9.49
CA GLY A 22 -1.53 5.14 10.42
C GLY A 22 -2.91 5.09 9.76
N TYR A 23 -3.06 5.58 8.52
CA TYR A 23 -4.34 5.46 7.79
C TYR A 23 -4.74 4.02 7.46
N TYR A 24 -3.79 3.11 7.23
CA TYR A 24 -4.11 1.69 7.05
C TYR A 24 -4.55 1.03 8.36
N GLU A 25 -3.97 1.43 9.48
CA GLU A 25 -4.37 0.94 10.80
C GLU A 25 -5.76 1.46 11.18
N GLU A 26 -6.01 2.77 11.02
CA GLU A 26 -7.31 3.39 11.30
C GLU A 26 -8.44 2.86 10.40
N SER A 27 -8.11 2.45 9.17
CA SER A 27 -9.09 1.90 8.23
C SER A 27 -9.34 0.41 8.39
N GLU A 28 -8.63 -0.27 9.30
CA GLU A 28 -8.84 -1.68 9.55
C GLU A 28 -10.29 -1.95 9.94
N SER A 29 -10.91 -2.96 9.33
CA SER A 29 -12.30 -3.37 9.54
C SER A 29 -13.37 -2.47 8.93
N LEU A 30 -13.03 -1.33 8.30
CA LEU A 30 -14.01 -0.51 7.58
C LEU A 30 -14.64 -1.27 6.40
N GLU A 31 -13.99 -2.30 5.87
CA GLU A 31 -14.53 -3.10 4.76
C GLU A 31 -15.83 -3.80 5.14
N SER A 32 -16.03 -4.09 6.43
CA SER A 32 -17.27 -4.69 6.94
C SER A 32 -18.51 -3.82 6.70
N LYS A 33 -18.32 -2.51 6.49
CA LYS A 33 -19.38 -1.55 6.20
C LYS A 33 -19.72 -1.46 4.70
N LEU A 34 -18.95 -2.12 3.83
CA LEU A 34 -19.21 -2.13 2.39
C LEU A 34 -20.18 -3.28 2.02
N THR A 35 -20.91 -3.09 0.93
CA THR A 35 -21.71 -4.15 0.31
C THR A 35 -20.82 -5.31 -0.14
N SER A 36 -21.31 -6.55 -0.06
CA SER A 36 -20.47 -7.75 -0.24
C SER A 36 -19.81 -7.84 -1.63
N ASP A 37 -20.44 -7.25 -2.65
CA ASP A 37 -19.93 -7.15 -4.02
C ASP A 37 -18.67 -6.27 -4.13
N CYS A 38 -18.59 -5.21 -3.32
CA CYS A 38 -17.52 -4.22 -3.34
C CYS A 38 -16.39 -4.54 -2.34
N GLN A 39 -16.68 -5.32 -1.29
CA GLN A 39 -15.70 -5.70 -0.26
C GLN A 39 -14.44 -6.34 -0.83
N SER A 40 -14.59 -7.29 -1.76
CA SER A 40 -13.47 -8.05 -2.32
C SER A 40 -12.50 -7.14 -3.09
N THR A 41 -13.04 -6.24 -3.91
CA THR A 41 -12.26 -5.26 -4.68
C THR A 41 -11.58 -4.25 -3.77
N CYS A 42 -12.30 -3.69 -2.79
CA CYS A 42 -11.74 -2.74 -1.85
C CYS A 42 -10.57 -3.37 -1.06
N TRP A 43 -10.79 -4.58 -0.53
CA TRP A 43 -9.75 -5.33 0.18
C TRP A 43 -8.52 -5.60 -0.70
N ALA A 44 -8.73 -5.99 -1.96
CA ALA A 44 -7.62 -6.20 -2.90
C ALA A 44 -6.82 -4.92 -3.13
N MET A 45 -7.51 -3.77 -3.30
CA MET A 45 -6.85 -2.48 -3.46
C MET A 45 -6.03 -2.10 -2.23
N MET A 46 -6.58 -2.24 -1.03
CA MET A 46 -5.83 -1.96 0.21
C MET A 46 -4.58 -2.81 0.32
N ARG A 47 -4.65 -4.11 0.02
CA ARG A 47 -3.48 -4.99 0.04
C ARG A 47 -2.43 -4.60 -0.99
N ILE A 48 -2.85 -4.22 -2.20
CA ILE A 48 -1.94 -3.77 -3.27
C ILE A 48 -1.24 -2.48 -2.85
N TYR A 49 -1.95 -1.51 -2.32
CA TYR A 49 -1.36 -0.23 -1.96
C TYR A 49 -0.53 -0.30 -0.67
N ARG A 50 -0.95 -1.08 0.33
CA ARG A 50 -0.14 -1.35 1.53
C ARG A 50 1.18 -2.05 1.17
N GLY A 51 1.14 -3.07 0.30
CA GLY A 51 2.37 -3.73 -0.15
C GLY A 51 3.29 -2.80 -0.95
N LEU A 52 2.73 -1.84 -1.69
CA LEU A 52 3.55 -0.81 -2.34
C LEU A 52 4.23 0.09 -1.31
N LEU A 53 3.50 0.50 -0.27
CA LEU A 53 4.02 1.31 0.81
C LEU A 53 5.15 0.60 1.58
N GLU A 54 4.97 -0.68 1.91
CA GLU A 54 6.01 -1.54 2.51
C GLU A 54 7.28 -1.56 1.64
N LYS A 55 7.13 -1.72 0.32
CA LYS A 55 8.27 -1.73 -0.61
C LYS A 55 8.97 -0.36 -0.73
N ILE A 56 8.24 0.74 -0.53
CA ILE A 56 8.83 2.09 -0.47
C ILE A 56 9.56 2.26 0.86
N ALA A 57 9.03 1.74 1.97
CA ALA A 57 9.64 1.83 3.29
C ALA A 57 11.03 1.14 3.34
N ASP A 58 11.20 0.02 2.63
CA ASP A 58 12.49 -0.68 2.53
C ASP A 58 13.61 0.18 1.91
N ASN A 59 13.27 1.05 0.96
CA ASN A 59 14.23 1.97 0.33
C ASN A 59 13.52 3.24 -0.18
N PRO A 60 13.30 4.25 0.70
CA PRO A 60 12.50 5.43 0.37
C PRO A 60 13.11 6.29 -0.75
N ARG A 61 14.44 6.39 -0.79
CA ARG A 61 15.17 7.20 -1.78
C ARG A 61 14.99 6.70 -3.21
N ARG A 62 14.61 5.44 -3.39
CA ARG A 62 14.37 4.83 -4.71
C ARG A 62 13.28 5.56 -5.51
N VAL A 63 12.30 6.15 -4.83
CA VAL A 63 11.18 6.88 -5.47
C VAL A 63 11.63 8.10 -6.30
N LEU A 64 12.83 8.63 -6.02
CA LEU A 64 13.41 9.75 -6.76
C LEU A 64 14.01 9.33 -8.11
N ASN A 65 14.42 8.06 -8.22
CA ASN A 65 15.15 7.55 -9.37
C ASN A 65 14.28 6.66 -10.26
N GLU A 66 13.32 5.95 -9.67
CA GLU A 66 12.46 5.02 -10.40
C GLU A 66 11.08 4.86 -9.77
N ARG A 67 10.14 4.41 -10.60
CA ARG A 67 8.80 4.04 -10.13
C ARG A 67 8.85 2.72 -9.38
N VAL A 68 8.58 2.74 -8.08
CA VAL A 68 8.40 1.53 -7.28
C VAL A 68 7.14 0.79 -7.75
N ARG A 69 7.27 -0.51 -8.02
CA ARG A 69 6.17 -1.38 -8.47
C ARG A 69 6.15 -2.65 -7.65
N LEU A 70 4.95 -3.12 -7.31
CA LEU A 70 4.75 -4.51 -6.90
C LEU A 70 5.01 -5.45 -8.08
N THR A 71 5.55 -6.62 -7.79
CA THR A 71 5.73 -7.66 -8.81
C THR A 71 4.37 -8.16 -9.28
N LYS A 72 4.28 -8.64 -10.53
CA LYS A 72 3.02 -9.17 -11.09
C LYS A 72 2.46 -10.32 -10.22
N PHE A 73 3.34 -11.13 -9.61
CA PHE A 73 3.00 -12.23 -8.71
C PHE A 73 2.29 -11.79 -7.42
N GLN A 74 2.71 -10.68 -6.81
CA GLN A 74 2.05 -10.16 -5.61
C GLN A 74 0.63 -9.70 -5.91
N LYS A 75 0.41 -9.08 -7.07
CA LYS A 75 -0.93 -8.64 -7.50
C LYS A 75 -1.86 -9.82 -7.81
N THR A 76 -1.36 -10.86 -8.47
CA THR A 76 -2.16 -12.07 -8.76
C THR A 76 -2.48 -12.88 -7.50
N ALA A 77 -1.56 -12.98 -6.53
CA ALA A 77 -1.83 -13.63 -5.25
C ALA A 77 -2.94 -12.92 -4.45
N ILE A 78 -2.95 -11.58 -4.48
CA ILE A 78 -4.01 -10.77 -3.85
C ILE A 78 -5.36 -10.98 -4.54
N ALA A 79 -5.39 -10.93 -5.88
CA ALA A 79 -6.63 -11.16 -6.64
C ALA A 79 -7.20 -12.57 -6.43
N MET A 80 -6.34 -13.59 -6.35
CA MET A 80 -6.77 -14.95 -6.02
C MET A 80 -7.36 -15.02 -4.60
N ARG A 81 -6.68 -14.47 -3.58
CA ARG A 81 -7.22 -14.44 -2.20
C ARG A 81 -8.54 -13.68 -2.09
N ALA A 82 -8.71 -12.58 -2.83
CA ALA A 82 -9.96 -11.83 -2.87
C ALA A 82 -11.12 -12.67 -3.42
N LYS A 83 -10.85 -13.48 -4.45
CA LYS A 83 -11.85 -14.39 -5.06
C LYS A 83 -12.25 -15.55 -4.13
N PHE A 84 -11.36 -15.97 -3.22
CA PHE A 84 -11.63 -17.07 -2.28
C PHE A 84 -12.14 -16.61 -0.91
N ARG A 85 -12.22 -15.31 -0.64
CA ARG A 85 -12.83 -14.80 0.60
C ARG A 85 -14.34 -14.99 0.51
N LYS A 86 -14.88 -15.92 1.31
CA LYS A 86 -16.33 -16.01 1.51
C LYS A 86 -16.83 -14.71 2.16
N PRO A 87 -17.97 -14.14 1.71
CA PRO A 87 -18.61 -13.07 2.45
C PRO A 87 -18.94 -13.60 3.85
N GLN A 88 -18.58 -12.84 4.88
CA GLN A 88 -19.01 -13.09 6.25
C GLN A 88 -20.41 -12.48 6.43
#